data_AF-A0A432T7Z9-F1
#
_entry.id   AF-A0A432T7Z9-F1
#
_cell.length_a   1.000
_cell.length_b   1.000
_cell.length_c   1.000
_cell.angle_alpha   90.00
_cell.angle_beta   90.00
_cell.angle_gamma   90.00
#
_symmetry.space_group_name_H-M   'P 1'
#
loop_
_entity.id
_entity.type
_entity.pdbx_description
1 polymer ?
#
loop_
_entity_poly.entity_id
_entity_poly.type
_entity_poly.pdbx_seq_one_letter_code
_entity_poly.pdbx_strand_id
1 'polypeptide(L)' 'MIEKVQVEQVLSRFAYTIGTKEIHLQHIELQKHGSTLEVRCEVISSDILSKEEKSLLKQKISDEVGAEVEVLVSFLYRL' A
#
# COMPACT_ATOMS: atom_id res chain seq x y z
N MET A 1 19.42 3.82 5.58
CA MET A 1 18.75 3.40 4.33
C MET A 1 17.65 2.45 4.74
N ILE A 2 16.42 2.63 4.25
CA ILE A 2 15.38 1.63 4.46
C ILE A 2 15.67 0.49 3.49
N GLU A 3 15.87 -0.71 4.02
CA GLU A 3 16.20 -1.87 3.21
C GLU A 3 14.95 -2.41 2.53
N LYS A 4 15.08 -2.82 1.27
CA LYS A 4 13.99 -3.40 0.46
C LYS A 4 13.23 -4.50 1.21
N VAL A 5 13.97 -5.39 1.86
CA VAL A 5 13.43 -6.50 2.65
C VAL A 5 12.59 -6.02 3.84
N GLN A 6 12.97 -4.92 4.49
CA GLN A 6 12.21 -4.38 5.63
C GLN A 6 10.85 -3.84 5.18
N VAL A 7 10.80 -3.13 4.06
CA VAL A 7 9.55 -2.57 3.54
C VAL A 7 8.59 -3.67 3.06
N GLU A 8 9.09 -4.67 2.32
CA GLU A 8 8.29 -5.82 1.90
C GLU A 8 7.73 -6.57 3.13
N GLN A 9 8.54 -6.76 4.18
CA GLN A 9 8.07 -7.40 5.41
C GLN A 9 6.99 -6.60 6.14
N VAL A 10 7.16 -5.28 6.27
CA VAL A 10 6.16 -4.40 6.92
C VAL A 10 4.85 -4.43 6.13
N LEU A 11 4.93 -4.21 4.81
CA LEU A 11 3.74 -4.15 3.96
C LEU A 11 3.07 -5.53 3.77
N SER A 12 3.81 -6.64 3.86
CA SER A 12 3.21 -7.99 3.81
C SER A 12 2.28 -8.28 4.99
N ARG A 13 2.48 -7.56 6.11
CA ARG A 13 1.64 -7.66 7.32
C ARG A 13 0.60 -6.54 7.38
N PHE A 14 0.49 -5.75 6.32
CA PHE A 14 -0.44 -4.64 6.26
C PHE A 14 -1.88 -5.15 6.31
N ALA A 15 -2.55 -4.82 7.41
CA ALA A 15 -3.97 -4.98 7.59
C ALA A 15 -4.52 -3.63 8.05
N TYR A 16 -5.46 -3.10 7.29
CA TYR A 16 -6.01 -1.79 7.56
C TYR A 16 -7.51 -1.77 7.26
N THR A 17 -8.24 -0.99 8.04
CA THR A 17 -9.69 -0.83 7.86
C THR A 17 -9.97 0.65 7.63
N ILE A 18 -10.66 0.96 6.54
CA ILE A 18 -11.16 2.31 6.25
C ILE A 18 -12.69 2.27 6.30
N GLY A 19 -13.28 2.92 7.30
CA GLY A 19 -14.70 2.79 7.59
C GLY A 19 -15.05 1.35 7.96
N THR A 20 -15.81 0.67 7.08
CA THR A 20 -16.17 -0.75 7.22
C THR A 20 -15.44 -1.66 6.23
N LYS A 21 -14.48 -1.12 5.49
CA LYS A 21 -13.81 -1.83 4.38
C LYS A 21 -12.48 -2.39 4.87
N GLU A 22 -12.33 -3.70 4.78
CA GLU A 22 -11.09 -4.39 5.10
C GLU A 22 -10.14 -4.35 3.92
N ILE A 23 -8.88 -3.99 4.17
CA ILE A 23 -7.86 -3.80 3.15
C ILE A 23 -6.64 -4.64 3.48
N HIS A 24 -6.18 -5.38 2.47
CA HIS A 24 -4.91 -6.11 2.49
C HIS A 24 -4.09 -5.81 1.24
N LEU A 25 -2.78 -5.92 1.36
CA LEU A 25 -1.86 -5.77 0.24
C LEU A 25 -1.34 -7.13 -0.22
N GLN A 26 -1.26 -7.31 -1.54
CA GLN A 26 -0.66 -8.48 -2.18
C GLN A 26 0.31 -8.05 -3.29
N HIS A 27 1.13 -9.00 -3.76
CA HIS A 27 2.10 -8.79 -4.84
C HIS A 27 2.92 -7.49 -4.66
N ILE A 28 3.47 -7.30 -3.47
CA ILE A 28 4.23 -6.10 -3.12
C ILE A 28 5.61 -6.17 -3.78
N GLU A 29 5.92 -5.16 -4.59
CA GLU A 29 7.22 -4.99 -5.22
C GLU A 29 7.79 -3.61 -4.92
N LEU A 30 9.09 -3.57 -4.70
CA LEU A 30 9.83 -2.33 -4.50
C LEU A 30 10.79 -2.08 -5.65
N GLN A 31 10.62 -0.91 -6.26
CA GLN A 31 11.45 -0.41 -7.34
C GLN A 31 12.12 0.89 -6.91
N LYS A 32 13.39 1.06 -7.26
CA LYS A 32 14.11 2.30 -7.03
C LYS A 32 14.15 3.10 -8.32
N HIS A 33 13.46 4.23 -8.37
CA HIS A 33 13.46 5.16 -9.48
C HIS A 33 14.27 6.40 -9.10
N GLY A 34 15.55 6.41 -9.48
CA GLY A 34 16.49 7.47 -9.09
C GLY A 34 16.68 7.54 -7.57
N SER A 35 16.25 8.66 -6.98
CA SER A 35 16.26 8.89 -5.52
C SER A 35 14.98 8.43 -4.81
N THR A 36 13.93 8.06 -5.55
CA THR A 36 12.62 7.74 -4.99
C THR A 36 12.40 6.24 -4.92
N LEU A 37 11.79 5.78 -3.82
CA LEU A 37 11.35 4.41 -3.65
C LEU A 37 9.88 4.32 -4.11
N GLU A 38 9.61 3.43 -5.05
CA GLU A 38 8.28 3.15 -5.55
C GLU A 38 7.82 1.80 -5.00
N VAL A 39 6.63 1.79 -4.42
CA VAL A 39 5.90 0.61 -3.95
C VAL A 39 4.83 0.29 -4.98
N ARG A 40 4.88 -0.91 -5.55
CA ARG A 40 3.81 -1.46 -6.38
C ARG A 40 3.11 -2.55 -5.59
N CYS A 41 1.79 -2.54 -5.53
CA CYS A 41 1.04 -3.60 -4.88
C CYS A 41 -0.38 -3.74 -5.42
N GLU A 42 -0.99 -4.88 -5.16
CA GLU A 42 -2.42 -5.08 -5.31
C GLU A 42 -3.13 -4.80 -4.00
N VAL A 43 -4.21 -4.03 -4.07
CA VAL A 43 -5.08 -3.70 -2.94
C VAL A 43 -6.30 -4.59 -3.02
N ILE A 44 -6.40 -5.54 -2.08
CA ILE A 44 -7.60 -6.36 -1.90
C ILE A 44 -8.51 -5.65 -0.92
N SER A 45 -9.68 -5.23 -1.37
CA SER A 45 -10.68 -4.54 -0.54
C SER A 45 -11.99 -5.32 -0.49
N SER A 46 -12.66 -5.29 0.66
CA SER A 46 -14.00 -5.87 0.81
C SER A 46 -15.08 -5.10 0.04
N ASP A 47 -14.80 -3.86 -0.39
CA ASP A 47 -15.71 -3.02 -1.19
C ASP A 47 -14.93 -1.92 -1.95
N ILE A 48 -15.61 -1.20 -2.85
CA ILE A 48 -15.06 -0.11 -3.65
C ILE A 48 -14.62 1.06 -2.77
N LEU A 49 -13.37 1.50 -2.94
CA LEU A 49 -12.82 2.66 -2.23
C LEU A 49 -13.14 3.96 -2.98
N SER A 50 -13.62 4.96 -2.23
CA SER A 50 -13.79 6.33 -2.68
C SER A 50 -12.45 7.02 -2.94
N LYS A 51 -12.48 8.21 -3.53
CA LYS A 51 -11.26 8.99 -3.78
C LYS A 51 -10.55 9.39 -2.47
N GLU A 52 -11.32 9.75 -1.46
CA GLU A 52 -10.85 10.13 -0.13
C GLU A 52 -10.23 8.92 0.57
N GLU A 53 -10.90 7.76 0.51
CA GLU A 53 -10.40 6.52 1.10
C GLU A 53 -9.10 6.05 0.41
N LYS A 54 -8.99 6.21 -0.91
CA LYS A 54 -7.73 5.94 -1.64
C LYS A 54 -6.60 6.85 -1.20
N SER A 55 -6.91 8.12 -0.91
CA SER A 55 -5.92 9.09 -0.41
C SER A 55 -5.45 8.71 1.00
N LEU A 56 -6.36 8.30 1.87
CA LEU A 56 -6.04 7.77 3.21
C LEU A 56 -5.20 6.50 3.14
N LEU A 57 -5.53 5.58 2.24
CA LEU A 57 -4.75 4.35 2.05
C LEU A 57 -3.32 4.67 1.60
N LYS A 58 -3.14 5.57 0.62
CA LYS A 58 -1.82 6.02 0.18
C LYS A 58 -1.00 6.57 1.34
N GLN A 59 -1.60 7.47 2.14
CA GLN A 59 -0.93 8.06 3.29
C GLN A 59 -0.52 6.99 4.30
N LYS A 60 -1.44 6.07 4.63
CA LYS A 60 -1.17 4.98 5.57
C LYS A 60 -0.04 4.07 5.10
N ILE A 61 0.03 3.76 3.80
CA ILE A 61 1.15 2.98 3.24
C ILE A 61 2.47 3.74 3.43
N SER A 62 2.52 5.03 3.09
CA SER A 62 3.74 5.84 3.29
C SER A 62 4.17 5.90 4.76
N ASP A 63 3.21 6.04 5.68
CA ASP A 63 3.48 6.07 7.11
C ASP A 63 4.06 4.75 7.63
N GLU A 64 3.53 3.60 7.17
CA GLU A 64 4.06 2.27 7.52
C GLU A 64 5.48 2.05 6.98
N VAL A 65 5.78 2.57 5.79
CA VAL A 65 7.14 2.51 5.23
C VAL A 65 8.09 3.46 5.96
N GLY A 66 7.58 4.53 6.58
CA GLY A 66 8.39 5.54 7.27
C GLY A 66 9.19 6.44 6.31
N ALA A 67 8.78 6.51 5.04
CA ALA A 67 9.36 7.37 4.03
C ALA A 67 8.33 7.77 2.99
N GLU A 68 8.60 8.88 2.29
CA GLU A 68 7.80 9.25 1.12
C GLU A 68 8.03 8.23 0.00
N VAL A 69 6.99 7.47 -0.31
CA VAL A 69 6.98 6.48 -1.39
C VAL A 69 5.93 6.80 -2.42
N GLU A 70 6.27 6.55 -3.68
CA GLU A 70 5.28 6.53 -4.75
C GLU A 70 4.54 5.19 -4.71
N VAL A 71 3.21 5.22 -4.68
CA VAL A 71 2.40 4.00 -4.55
C VAL A 71 1.57 3.81 -5.83
N LEU A 72 1.87 2.73 -6.55
CA LEU A 72 1.08 2.27 -7.70
C LEU A 72 0.26 1.06 -7.29
N VAL A 73 -1.06 1.15 -7.45
CA VAL A 73 -1.98 0.11 -7.00
C VAL A 73 -2.93 -0.37 -8.07
N SER A 74 -3.24 -1.66 -8.03
CA SER A 74 -4.41 -2.26 -8.69
C SER A 74 -5.43 -2.65 -7.64
N PHE A 75 -6.71 -2.33 -7.85
CA PHE A 75 -7.76 -2.65 -6.88
C PHE A 75 -8.51 -3.92 -7.28
N LEU A 76 -8.59 -4.87 -6.36
CA LEU A 76 -9.36 -6.10 -6.46
C LEU A 76 -10.45 -6.06 -5.40
N TYR A 77 -11.70 -6.25 -5.83
CA TYR A 77 -12.88 -6.21 -4.96
C TYR A 77 -13.47 -7.60 -4.82
N ARG A 78 -13.83 -7.96 -3.59
CA ARG A 78 -14.64 -9.15 -3.32
C ARG A 78 -16.11 -8.83 -3.58
N LEU A 79 -16.83 -9.75 -4.21
CA LEU A 79 -18.27 -9.67 -4.47
C LEU A 79 -19.06 -10.43 -3.42
#